data_AF-A0AAE9ES00-F1
#
_entry.id   AF-A0AAE9ES00-F1
#
_cell.length_a   1.000
_cell.length_b   1.000
_cell.length_c   1.000
_cell.angle_alpha   90.00
_cell.angle_beta   90.00
_cell.angle_gamma   90.00
#
_symmetry.space_group_name_H-M   'P 1'
#
loop_
_entity.id
_entity.type
_entity.pdbx_description
1 polymer ?
#
loop_
_entity_poly.entity_id
_entity_poly.type
_entity_poly.pdbx_seq_one_letter_code
_entity_poly.pdbx_strand_id
1 'polypeptide(L)' 'MVMSVWGVIFLGLLGVFFYIQAVTLFPDLHFEGEGKVPSSVIEAKYNEKATQCWIAAGLYAVTLIAVFWQNKYNTTQIF' A
#
# COMPACT_ATOMS: atom_id res chain seq x y z
N MET A 1 13.14 12.98 4.07
CA MET A 1 11.65 13.12 4.00
C MET A 1 11.04 12.76 2.64
N VAL A 2 11.62 13.19 1.52
CA VAL A 2 11.04 13.03 0.16
C VAL A 2 10.70 11.58 -0.20
N MET A 3 11.56 10.61 0.13
CA MET A 3 11.32 9.19 -0.15
C MET A 3 10.12 8.60 0.62
N SER A 4 9.87 9.06 1.85
CA SER A 4 8.74 8.57 2.66
C SER A 4 7.41 9.17 2.20
N VAL A 5 7.39 10.45 1.81
CA VAL A 5 6.21 11.09 1.22
C VAL A 5 5.79 10.40 -0.08
N TRP A 6 6.76 10.13 -0.96
CA TRP A 6 6.49 9.45 -2.22
C TRP A 6 6.02 8.00 -2.00
N GLY A 7 6.59 7.31 -1.01
CA GLY A 7 6.15 5.96 -0.60
C GLY A 7 4.70 5.91 -0.11
N VAL A 8 4.27 6.84 0.75
CA VAL A 8 2.87 6.91 1.22
C VAL A 8 1.90 7.17 0.08
N ILE A 9 2.23 8.09 -0.84
CA ILE A 9 1.36 8.42 -1.97
C ILE A 9 1.20 7.22 -2.91
N PHE A 10 2.30 6.55 -3.25
CA PHE A 10 2.30 5.40 -4.14
C PHE A 10 1.53 4.21 -3.55
N LEU A 11 1.80 3.85 -2.29
CA LEU A 11 1.12 2.76 -1.59
C LEU A 11 -0.36 3.09 -1.34
N GLY A 12 -0.70 4.34 -1.03
CA GLY A 12 -2.09 4.77 -0.88
C GLY A 12 -2.88 4.65 -2.18
N LEU A 13 -2.31 5.06 -3.31
CA LEU A 13 -2.92 4.91 -4.64
C LEU A 13 -3.14 3.45 -5.00
N LEU A 14 -2.14 2.58 -4.79
CA LEU A 14 -2.28 1.15 -5.02
C LEU A 14 -3.36 0.54 -4.12
N GLY A 15 -3.42 0.90 -2.83
CA GLY A 15 -4.45 0.42 -1.91
C GLY A 15 -5.87 0.77 -2.37
N VAL A 16 -6.07 1.98 -2.90
CA VAL A 16 -7.35 2.40 -3.49
C VAL A 16 -7.65 1.61 -4.76
N PHE A 17 -6.68 1.41 -5.65
CA PHE A 17 -6.89 0.63 -6.88
C PHE A 17 -7.19 -0.86 -6.62
N PHE A 18 -6.58 -1.46 -5.60
CA PHE A 18 -6.91 -2.82 -5.15
C PHE A 18 -8.30 -2.89 -4.51
N TYR A 19 -8.77 -1.83 -3.83
CA TYR A 19 -10.13 -1.78 -3.26
C TYR A 19 -11.23 -1.69 -4.34
N ILE A 20 -10.97 -0.98 -5.45
CA ILE A 20 -11.90 -0.85 -6.58
C ILE A 20 -11.84 -2.07 -7.53
N GLN A 21 -11.04 -3.09 -7.20
CA GLN A 21 -10.85 -4.29 -8.04
C GLN A 21 -10.44 -3.95 -9.49
N ALA A 22 -9.46 -3.05 -9.66
CA ALA A 22 -9.04 -2.60 -10.98
C ALA A 22 -8.53 -3.77 -11.86
N VAL A 23 -9.13 -3.93 -13.06
CA VAL A 23 -8.80 -5.00 -14.03
C VAL A 23 -7.32 -5.00 -14.43
N THR A 24 -6.66 -3.84 -14.42
CA THR A 24 -5.23 -3.69 -14.75
C THR A 24 -4.30 -4.36 -13.75
N LEU A 25 -4.79 -4.69 -12.56
CA LEU A 25 -4.02 -5.25 -11.44
C LEU A 25 -4.27 -6.75 -11.24
N PHE A 26 -5.04 -7.36 -12.16
CA PHE A 26 -5.22 -8.79 -12.28
C PHE A 26 -3.90 -9.59 -12.43
N PRO A 27 -2.87 -9.13 -13.18
CA PRO A 27 -1.61 -9.88 -13.31
C PRO A 27 -0.74 -9.85 -12.04
N ASP A 28 -0.98 -8.94 -11.10
CA ASP A 28 -0.32 -8.93 -9.78
C ASP A 28 -0.95 -9.93 -8.80
N LEU A 29 -2.17 -10.42 -9.08
CA LEU A 29 -2.80 -11.48 -8.32
C LEU A 29 -2.22 -12.84 -8.76
N HIS A 30 -1.33 -13.39 -7.93
CA HIS A 30 -0.88 -14.78 -8.11
C HIS A 30 -2.00 -15.75 -7.71
N PHE A 31 -2.51 -16.49 -8.69
CA PHE A 31 -3.43 -17.60 -8.48
C PHE A 31 -2.64 -18.90 -8.50
N GLU A 32 -2.52 -19.55 -7.35
CA GLU A 32 -1.98 -20.91 -7.25
C GLU A 32 -3.07 -21.88 -7.72
N GLY A 33 -3.18 -22.08 -9.03
CA GLY A 33 -4.11 -23.05 -9.60
C GLY A 33 -4.37 -22.84 -11.09
N GLU A 34 -3.93 -23.80 -11.91
CA GLU A 34 -4.33 -23.91 -13.31
C GLU A 34 -5.82 -24.34 -13.39
N GLY A 35 -6.74 -23.38 -13.40
CA GLY A 35 -8.18 -23.67 -13.49
C GLY A 35 -9.06 -22.43 -13.48
N LYS A 36 -10.34 -22.60 -13.86
CA LYS A 36 -11.37 -21.54 -13.74
C LYS A 36 -11.59 -21.23 -12.26
N VAL A 37 -10.89 -20.21 -11.76
CA VAL A 37 -11.07 -19.71 -10.39
C VAL A 37 -12.46 -19.05 -10.29
N PRO A 38 -13.31 -19.43 -9.32
CA PRO A 38 -14.61 -18.79 -9.14
C PRO A 38 -14.42 -17.31 -8.77
N SER A 39 -15.30 -16.44 -9.31
CA SER A 39 -15.21 -14.99 -9.14
C SER A 39 -15.17 -14.53 -7.67
N SER A 40 -15.76 -15.30 -6.76
CA SER A 40 -15.72 -15.03 -5.31
C SER A 40 -14.31 -15.17 -4.69
N VAL A 41 -13.48 -16.08 -5.22
CA VAL A 41 -12.10 -16.27 -4.73
C VAL A 41 -11.20 -15.15 -5.26
N ILE A 42 -11.47 -14.65 -6.47
CA ILE A 42 -10.77 -13.51 -7.05
C ILE A 42 -11.02 -12.26 -6.20
N GLU A 43 -12.28 -11.98 -5.89
CA GLU A 43 -12.69 -10.86 -5.04
C GLU A 43 -12.07 -10.91 -3.62
N ALA A 44 -12.04 -12.10 -3.01
CA ALA A 44 -11.37 -12.29 -1.72
C ALA A 44 -9.86 -11.99 -1.79
N LYS A 45 -9.19 -12.39 -2.88
CA LYS A 45 -7.75 -12.15 -3.07
C LYS A 45 -7.43 -10.68 -3.32
N TYR A 46 -8.28 -9.95 -4.05
CA TYR A 46 -8.17 -8.50 -4.20
C TYR A 46 -8.25 -7.80 -2.84
N ASN A 47 -9.21 -8.19 -2.01
CA ASN A 47 -9.40 -7.59 -0.70
C ASN A 47 -8.22 -7.91 0.25
N GLU A 48 -7.70 -9.13 0.21
CA GLU A 48 -6.52 -9.54 0.98
C GLU A 48 -5.29 -8.67 0.65
N LYS A 49 -5.04 -8.42 -0.64
CA LYS A 49 -3.93 -7.57 -1.10
C LYS A 49 -4.17 -6.08 -0.85
N ALA A 50 -5.39 -5.58 -1.03
CA ALA A 50 -5.77 -4.22 -0.65
C ALA A 50 -5.47 -3.94 0.82
N THR A 51 -5.83 -4.88 1.69
CA THR A 51 -5.62 -4.77 3.14
C THR A 51 -4.13 -4.73 3.49
N GLN A 52 -3.31 -5.58 2.87
CA GLN A 52 -1.84 -5.56 3.06
C GLN A 52 -1.22 -4.23 2.61
N CYS A 53 -1.66 -3.72 1.46
CA CYS A 53 -1.19 -2.43 0.94
C CYS A 53 -1.57 -1.26 1.85
N TRP A 54 -2.79 -1.29 2.41
CA TRP A 54 -3.26 -0.26 3.34
C TRP A 54 -2.50 -0.28 4.68
N ILE A 55 -2.19 -1.46 5.20
CA ILE A 55 -1.34 -1.62 6.40
C ILE A 55 0.06 -1.06 6.13
N ALA A 56 0.65 -1.38 4.98
CA ALA A 56 1.95 -0.84 4.59
C ALA A 56 1.91 0.70 4.47
N ALA A 57 0.92 1.25 3.78
CA ALA A 57 0.72 2.70 3.68
C ALA A 57 0.59 3.36 5.06
N GLY A 58 -0.15 2.75 5.98
CA GLY A 58 -0.28 3.18 7.36
C GLY A 58 1.06 3.20 8.11
N LEU A 59 1.90 2.17 7.94
CA LEU A 59 3.23 2.11 8.55
C LEU A 59 4.11 3.27 8.05
N TYR A 60 4.13 3.51 6.73
CA TYR A 60 4.87 4.64 6.16
C TYR A 60 4.34 5.98 6.68
N ALA A 61 3.02 6.16 6.82
CA ALA A 61 2.44 7.37 7.38
C ALA A 61 2.86 7.61 8.84
N VAL A 62 2.91 6.57 9.67
CA VAL A 62 3.40 6.64 11.06
C VAL A 62 4.88 7.04 11.09
N THR A 63 5.71 6.45 10.24
CA THR A 63 7.14 6.86 10.15
C THR A 63 7.29 8.31 9.70
N LEU A 64 6.40 8.81 8.83
CA LEU A 64 6.39 10.20 8.40
C LEU A 64 6.07 11.14 9.56
N ILE A 65 5.06 10.81 10.37
CA ILE A 65 4.71 11.56 11.58
C ILE A 65 5.89 11.57 12.56
N ALA A 66 6.54 10.42 12.76
CA ALA A 66 7.71 10.32 13.63
C ALA A 66 8.89 11.17 13.12
N VAL A 67 9.19 11.13 11.82
CA VAL A 67 10.23 11.99 11.21
C VAL A 67 9.87 13.47 11.31
N PHE A 68 8.60 13.84 11.12
CA PHE A 68 8.15 15.21 11.27
C PHE A 68 8.31 15.69 12.73
N TRP A 69 8.00 14.81 13.68
CA TRP A 69 8.19 15.08 15.10
C TRP A 69 9.68 15.23 15.44
N GLN A 70 10.53 14.33 14.95
CA GLN A 70 12.00 14.45 15.10
C GLN A 70 12.51 15.74 14.47
N ASN A 71 12.07 16.12 13.27
CA ASN A 71 12.52 17.33 12.59
C ASN A 71 12.07 18.63 13.28
N LYS A 72 10.95 18.60 14.01
CA LYS A 72 10.43 19.74 14.78
C LYS A 72 11.21 19.97 16.09
N TYR A 73 11.67 18.90 16.74
CA TYR A 73 12.33 18.97 18.06
C TYR A 73 13.85 18.80 18.00
N ASN A 74 14.40 18.29 16.89
CA ASN A 74 15.84 18.21 16.66
C ASN A 74 16.31 19.45 15.88
N THR A 75 17.20 20.25 16.46
CA THR A 75 17.77 21.48 15.84
C THR A 75 18.67 21.16 14.63
N THR A 76 19.20 19.94 14.56
CA THR A 76 20.05 19.51 13.44
C THR A 76 19.16 18.95 12.34
N GLN A 77 18.87 19.76 11.32
CA GLN A 77 18.19 19.34 10.09
C GLN A 77 19.10 18.35 9.34
N ILE A 78 18.92 17.06 9.58
CA ILE A 78 19.58 16.03 8.78
C ILE A 78 18.70 15.83 7.55
N PHE A 79 19.22 16.28 6.41
CA PHE A 79 18.62 16.21 5.07
C PHE A 79 17.94 14.87 4.76
#